data_AF-A0A0D2KCX6-F1
#
_entry.id   AF-A0A0D2KCX6-F1
#
_cell.length_a   1.000
_cell.length_b   1.000
_cell.length_c   1.000
_cell.angle_alpha   90.00
_cell.angle_beta   90.00
_cell.angle_gamma   90.00
#
_symmetry.space_group_name_H-M   'P 1'
#
loop_
_entity.id
_entity.type
_entity.pdbx_description
1 polymer ?
#
loop_
_entity_poly.entity_id
_entity_poly.type
_entity_poly.pdbx_seq_one_letter_code
_entity_poly.pdbx_strand_id
1 'polypeptide(L)'
;MKAKSKKIARPVTVWMDRSAPRTPSYESMRASVRAQGAKFHANSQAYEEGKKSKYTGLWCRKTEWTTQWSCCLREPGRGGPDHSWSPDDEPLLLLQCNSEVEAALTHDLGALWLTLNATGGATEEQLKRMRWNLPQLQLWQDGAVKSLSGIHLEDKGRARTTIRRLAQRLLRQLPAGMLPPAQAKKIAKDDKAKAVKKERQRKAAAKMREADKKRFAKVAFLVHQASLTARKTQKQEAAKRRAAEERAKAAKKRAAEREAVARIKKVRAVAEAERAHERLKRERDARVKQRATKRART
;
A
#
# COMPACT_ATOMS: atom_id res chain seq x y z
N MET A 1 41.02 47.30 -44.88
CA MET A 1 39.77 46.65 -44.45
C MET A 1 40.13 45.45 -43.56
N LYS A 2 39.86 45.51 -42.25
CA LYS A 2 40.20 44.42 -41.30
C LYS A 2 38.91 43.81 -40.74
N ALA A 3 38.63 42.56 -41.12
CA ALA A 3 37.49 41.80 -40.63
C ALA A 3 37.72 41.40 -39.16
N LYS A 4 36.85 41.86 -38.25
CA LYS A 4 36.85 41.43 -36.84
C LYS A 4 36.16 40.06 -36.73
N SER A 5 36.95 39.05 -36.43
CA SER A 5 36.52 37.67 -36.14
C SER A 5 35.63 37.64 -34.88
N LYS A 6 34.36 37.26 -35.04
CA LYS A 6 33.44 36.92 -33.94
C LYS A 6 33.87 35.58 -33.36
N LYS A 7 34.53 35.59 -32.20
CA LYS A 7 34.69 34.39 -31.37
C LYS A 7 33.32 34.00 -30.80
N ILE A 8 32.68 33.03 -31.45
CA ILE A 8 31.51 32.33 -30.91
C ILE A 8 32.05 31.40 -29.81
N ALA A 9 31.77 31.73 -28.55
CA ALA A 9 32.06 30.86 -27.43
C ALA A 9 31.25 29.56 -27.60
N ARG A 10 31.94 28.44 -27.81
CA ARG A 10 31.33 27.12 -27.81
C ARG A 10 30.83 26.81 -26.39
N PRO A 11 29.62 26.26 -26.21
CA PRO A 11 29.19 25.81 -24.90
C PRO A 11 30.10 24.67 -24.45
N VAL A 12 30.71 24.83 -23.28
CA VAL A 12 31.46 23.77 -22.59
C VAL A 12 30.44 22.71 -22.19
N THR A 13 30.37 21.62 -22.95
CA THR A 13 29.67 20.40 -22.54
C THR A 13 30.46 19.79 -21.40
N VAL A 14 30.05 20.12 -20.17
CA VAL A 14 30.51 19.44 -18.96
C VAL A 14 29.96 18.01 -19.01
N TRP A 15 30.82 17.06 -19.34
CA TRP A 15 30.54 15.64 -19.15
C TRP A 15 30.36 15.40 -17.65
N MET A 16 29.10 15.31 -17.21
CA MET A 16 28.79 14.85 -15.86
C MET A 16 29.06 13.35 -15.79
N ASP A 17 30.11 13.01 -15.06
CA ASP A 17 30.35 11.68 -14.52
C ASP A 17 29.11 11.24 -13.72
N ARG A 18 28.41 10.20 -14.21
CA ARG A 18 27.13 9.68 -13.66
C ARG A 18 27.34 8.60 -12.59
N SER A 19 28.56 8.44 -12.10
CA SER A 19 28.95 7.27 -11.28
C SER A 19 28.78 7.45 -9.77
N ALA A 20 28.25 8.58 -9.29
CA ALA A 20 28.02 8.80 -7.86
C ALA A 20 26.64 9.43 -7.60
N PRO A 21 25.83 8.91 -6.66
CA PRO A 21 24.70 9.66 -6.14
C PRO A 21 25.27 10.89 -5.44
N ARG A 22 25.24 12.06 -6.08
CA ARG A 22 25.61 13.33 -5.44
C ARG A 22 24.51 13.73 -4.48
N THR A 23 24.37 12.99 -3.37
CA THR A 23 23.92 13.58 -2.13
C THR A 23 24.88 14.75 -1.86
N PRO A 24 24.40 15.99 -1.80
CA PRO A 24 25.27 17.11 -1.50
C PRO A 24 25.99 16.80 -0.19
N SER A 25 27.33 16.93 -0.17
CA SER A 25 28.10 16.67 1.04
C SER A 25 27.63 17.61 2.16
N TYR A 26 27.70 17.14 3.40
CA TYR A 26 27.38 17.93 4.59
C TYR A 26 28.01 19.34 4.55
N GLU A 27 29.26 19.45 4.07
CA GLU A 27 30.00 20.71 3.92
C GLU A 27 29.42 21.63 2.84
N SER A 28 29.03 21.10 1.68
CA SER A 28 28.41 21.90 0.60
C SER A 28 27.02 22.41 0.98
N MET A 29 26.27 21.62 1.76
CA MET A 29 24.99 22.03 2.33
C MET A 29 25.19 23.09 3.43
N ARG A 30 26.20 22.92 4.29
CA ARG A 30 26.59 23.89 5.31
C ARG A 30 26.96 25.23 4.68
N ALA A 31 27.71 25.23 3.58
CA ALA A 31 28.03 26.43 2.81
C ALA A 31 26.79 27.13 2.21
N SER A 32 25.80 26.37 1.75
CA SER A 32 24.56 26.93 1.17
C SER A 32 23.65 27.57 2.24
N VAL A 33 23.54 26.94 3.42
CA VAL A 33 22.85 27.50 4.58
C VAL A 33 23.59 28.73 5.11
N ARG A 34 24.93 28.70 5.17
CA ARG A 34 25.77 29.87 5.47
C ARG A 34 25.49 31.02 4.52
N ALA A 35 25.45 30.76 3.22
CA ALA A 35 25.23 31.80 2.21
C ALA A 35 23.81 32.39 2.25
N GLN A 36 22.78 31.60 2.53
CA GLN A 36 21.40 32.09 2.65
C GLN A 36 21.11 32.75 3.99
N GLY A 37 21.63 32.18 5.08
CA GLY A 37 21.59 32.76 6.42
C GLY A 37 22.29 34.11 6.44
N ALA A 38 23.56 34.18 6.00
CA ALA A 38 24.31 35.42 5.94
C ALA A 38 23.61 36.51 5.11
N LYS A 39 22.93 36.16 4.00
CA LYS A 39 22.18 37.13 3.19
C LYS A 39 20.94 37.71 3.88
N PHE A 40 20.25 36.93 4.71
CA PHE A 40 19.11 37.42 5.49
C PHE A 40 19.57 38.14 6.78
N HIS A 41 20.68 37.69 7.36
CA HIS A 41 21.21 38.15 8.64
C HIS A 41 22.16 39.36 8.55
N ALA A 42 22.75 39.62 7.39
CA ALA A 42 23.46 40.88 7.13
C ALA A 42 22.52 42.10 7.09
N ASN A 43 21.20 41.87 7.11
CA ASN A 43 20.22 42.93 7.16
C ASN A 43 19.87 43.26 8.62
N SER A 44 20.73 44.03 9.28
CA SER A 44 20.52 44.52 10.66
C SER A 44 19.18 45.24 10.83
N GLN A 45 18.68 45.89 9.77
CA GLN A 45 17.37 46.52 9.77
C GLN A 45 16.22 45.51 9.95
N ALA A 46 16.31 44.31 9.35
CA ALA A 46 15.28 43.29 9.51
C ALA A 46 15.22 42.71 10.93
N TYR A 47 16.36 42.72 11.61
CA TYR A 47 16.47 42.36 13.01
C TYR A 47 15.84 43.40 13.94
N GLU A 48 16.20 44.67 13.75
CA GLU A 48 15.65 45.78 14.53
C GLU A 48 14.14 45.94 14.32
N GLU A 49 13.64 45.67 13.12
CA GLU A 49 12.20 45.57 12.88
C GLU A 49 11.57 44.35 13.58
N GLY A 50 12.29 43.22 13.60
CA GLY A 50 11.89 42.02 14.31
C GLY A 50 11.75 42.22 15.82
N LYS A 51 12.64 43.00 16.45
CA LYS A 51 12.55 43.35 17.89
C LYS A 51 11.27 44.08 18.28
N LYS A 52 10.59 44.73 17.32
CA LYS A 52 9.30 45.41 17.56
C LYS A 52 8.12 44.43 17.62
N SER A 53 8.33 43.18 17.25
CA SER A 53 7.37 42.09 17.42
C SER A 53 7.03 41.89 18.89
N LYS A 54 5.78 41.53 19.18
CA LYS A 54 5.38 41.11 20.53
C LYS A 54 5.89 39.70 20.89
N TYR A 55 6.37 38.95 19.91
CA TYR A 55 6.89 37.59 20.03
C TYR A 55 8.41 37.56 19.91
N THR A 56 9.03 36.66 20.65
CA THR A 56 10.49 36.47 20.72
C THR A 56 11.02 35.70 19.52
N GLY A 57 12.31 35.86 19.20
CA GLY A 57 13.00 35.08 18.17
C GLY A 57 12.59 35.34 16.72
N LEU A 58 11.89 36.45 16.44
CA LEU A 58 11.38 36.80 15.12
C LEU A 58 12.19 37.89 14.42
N TRP A 59 12.24 37.79 13.10
CA TRP A 59 12.86 38.75 12.19
C TRP A 59 11.80 39.23 11.20
N CYS A 60 11.78 40.52 10.91
CA CYS A 60 10.81 41.13 10.01
C CYS A 60 11.55 41.84 8.89
N ARG A 61 11.32 41.41 7.65
CA ARG A 61 11.77 42.14 6.47
C ARG A 61 10.58 42.82 5.84
N LYS A 62 10.50 44.14 5.97
CA LYS A 62 9.57 44.95 5.17
C LYS A 62 10.18 45.23 3.80
N THR A 63 9.40 44.93 2.77
CA THR A 63 9.62 45.40 1.41
C THR A 63 8.46 46.31 1.04
N GLU A 64 8.60 47.13 0.01
CA GLU A 64 7.53 48.01 -0.50
C GLU A 64 6.20 47.27 -0.73
N TRP A 65 6.26 45.98 -1.08
CA TRP A 65 5.12 45.18 -1.51
C TRP A 65 4.67 44.13 -0.50
N THR A 66 5.56 43.69 0.39
CA THR A 66 5.30 42.57 1.30
C THR A 66 6.05 42.69 2.63
N THR A 67 5.42 42.25 3.72
CA THR A 67 6.10 42.01 4.99
C THR A 67 6.40 40.51 5.11
N GLN A 68 7.67 40.16 5.15
CA GLN A 68 8.12 38.79 5.29
C GLN A 68 8.66 38.57 6.70
N TRP A 69 8.11 37.58 7.39
CA TRP A 69 8.56 37.20 8.73
C TRP A 69 9.46 35.97 8.65
N SER A 70 10.47 35.89 9.51
CA SER A 70 11.33 34.72 9.63
C SER A 70 11.56 34.39 11.09
N CYS A 71 11.62 33.11 11.42
CA CYS A 71 12.07 32.64 12.74
C CYS A 71 13.37 31.86 12.59
N CYS A 72 14.31 32.11 13.50
CA CYS A 72 15.60 31.43 13.56
C CYS A 72 15.66 30.59 14.83
N LEU A 73 16.07 29.34 14.69
CA LEU A 73 16.11 28.40 15.80
C LEU A 73 17.54 27.92 16.05
N ARG A 74 17.92 27.86 17.33
CA ARG A 74 19.24 27.47 17.82
C ARG A 74 19.20 26.13 18.52
N GLU A 75 20.35 25.45 18.61
CA GLU A 75 20.47 24.30 19.49
C GLU A 75 20.22 24.71 20.96
N PRO A 76 19.44 23.94 21.72
CA PRO A 76 19.23 24.18 23.14
C PRO A 76 20.58 24.23 23.89
N GLY A 77 20.82 25.27 24.69
CA GLY A 77 22.03 25.41 25.52
C GLY A 77 23.23 26.11 24.88
N ARG A 78 23.20 26.46 23.59
CA ARG A 78 24.23 27.29 22.93
C ARG A 78 23.73 28.73 22.70
N GLY A 79 23.88 29.60 23.71
CA GLY A 79 23.77 31.05 23.55
C GLY A 79 22.70 31.72 24.44
N GLY A 80 23.01 32.96 24.86
CA GLY A 80 22.26 33.79 25.81
C GLY A 80 20.87 34.26 25.31
N PRO A 81 20.28 35.29 25.94
CA PRO A 81 18.86 35.63 25.82
C PRO A 81 18.39 35.68 24.35
N ASP A 82 17.16 35.22 24.09
CA ASP A 82 16.49 35.01 22.78
C ASP A 82 16.52 36.20 21.79
N HIS A 83 17.14 37.32 22.17
CA HIS A 83 17.21 38.61 21.50
C HIS A 83 18.65 39.10 21.26
N SER A 84 19.64 38.20 21.20
CA SER A 84 20.99 38.57 20.77
C SER A 84 21.55 37.46 19.89
N TRP A 85 21.17 37.47 18.61
CA TRP A 85 21.86 36.63 17.65
C TRP A 85 23.15 37.28 17.21
N SER A 86 24.30 36.65 17.48
CA SER A 86 25.57 37.02 16.86
C SER A 86 25.66 36.42 15.44
N PRO A 87 26.16 37.16 14.44
CA PRO A 87 26.58 36.65 13.12
C PRO A 87 27.34 35.32 13.13
N ASP A 88 28.03 35.06 14.24
CA ASP A 88 28.93 33.92 14.41
C ASP A 88 28.20 32.65 14.93
N ASP A 89 26.96 32.77 15.40
CA ASP A 89 26.17 31.65 15.92
C ASP A 89 25.35 30.97 14.79
N GLU A 90 25.73 29.75 14.38
CA GLU A 90 25.07 29.04 13.27
C GLU A 90 23.59 28.70 13.58
N PRO A 91 22.58 29.26 12.86
CA PRO A 91 21.18 28.89 13.06
C PRO A 91 20.92 27.47 12.54
N LEU A 92 20.30 26.61 13.36
CA LEU A 92 20.01 25.24 12.96
C LEU A 92 18.89 25.19 11.91
N LEU A 93 17.89 26.07 12.03
CA LEU A 93 16.75 26.19 11.12
C LEU A 93 16.37 27.66 10.90
N LEU A 94 16.06 27.99 9.65
CA LEU A 94 15.45 29.26 9.23
C LEU A 94 14.13 28.94 8.50
N LEU A 95 13.03 29.51 8.97
CA LEU A 95 11.70 29.33 8.37
C LEU A 95 11.06 30.69 8.07
N GLN A 96 10.76 30.89 6.79
CA GLN A 96 10.09 32.10 6.29
C GLN A 96 8.57 31.90 6.31
N CYS A 97 7.87 32.94 6.77
CA CYS A 97 6.45 32.99 7.03
C CYS A 97 5.85 34.31 6.50
N ASN A 98 4.56 34.32 6.20
CA ASN A 98 3.90 35.51 5.64
C ASN A 98 3.17 36.34 6.71
N SER A 99 3.28 35.94 7.98
CA SER A 99 2.67 36.65 9.09
C SER A 99 3.47 36.46 10.36
N GLU A 100 3.37 37.44 11.24
CA GLU A 100 4.01 37.45 12.55
C GLU A 100 3.54 36.26 13.40
N VAL A 101 2.23 35.96 13.41
CA VAL A 101 1.66 34.85 14.19
C VAL A 101 2.07 33.49 13.64
N GLU A 102 2.13 33.32 12.31
CA GLU A 102 2.71 32.11 11.71
C GLU A 102 4.17 31.93 12.09
N ALA A 103 4.95 33.02 12.10
CA ALA A 103 6.35 32.97 12.49
C ALA A 103 6.51 32.62 13.97
N ALA A 104 5.69 33.21 14.86
CA ALA A 104 5.67 32.89 16.29
C ALA A 104 5.32 31.41 16.55
N LEU A 105 4.27 30.90 15.91
CA LEU A 105 3.89 29.48 16.01
C LEU A 105 4.98 28.55 15.46
N THR A 106 5.59 28.94 14.35
CA THR A 106 6.65 28.15 13.71
C THR A 106 7.92 28.13 14.57
N HIS A 107 8.24 29.26 15.21
CA HIS A 107 9.31 29.35 16.19
C HIS A 107 9.05 28.40 17.36
N ASP A 108 7.87 28.49 17.98
CA ASP A 108 7.47 27.65 19.10
C ASP A 108 7.52 26.14 18.77
N LEU A 109 6.97 25.73 17.63
CA LEU A 109 7.00 24.33 17.20
C LEU A 109 8.42 23.84 16.91
N GLY A 110 9.27 24.70 16.35
CA GLY A 110 10.64 24.36 16.07
C GLY A 110 11.49 24.29 17.35
N ALA A 111 11.26 25.18 18.31
CA ALA A 111 11.85 25.11 19.64
C ALA A 111 11.42 23.84 20.38
N LEU A 112 10.13 23.51 20.38
CA LEU A 112 9.60 22.26 20.93
C LEU A 112 10.28 21.03 20.31
N TRP A 113 10.40 21.00 18.98
CA TRP A 113 11.07 19.90 18.29
C TRP A 113 12.54 19.76 18.69
N LEU A 114 13.27 20.87 18.81
CA LEU A 114 14.67 20.88 19.21
C LEU A 114 14.86 20.38 20.64
N THR A 115 14.00 20.84 21.55
CA THR A 115 14.03 20.41 22.94
C THR A 115 13.72 18.92 23.07
N LEU A 116 12.78 18.38 22.29
CA LEU A 116 12.46 16.94 22.28
C LEU A 116 13.62 16.07 21.76
N ASN A 117 14.45 16.59 20.85
CA ASN A 117 15.55 15.86 20.23
C ASN A 117 16.93 16.20 20.80
N ALA A 118 17.00 17.02 21.86
CA ALA A 118 18.23 17.29 22.57
C ALA A 118 18.73 16.03 23.30
N THR A 119 20.05 15.95 23.52
CA THR A 119 20.67 14.85 24.25
C THR A 119 20.10 14.80 25.68
N GLY A 120 19.41 13.70 26.03
CA GLY A 120 18.68 13.55 27.30
C GLY A 120 17.16 13.76 27.21
N GLY A 121 16.66 14.24 26.07
CA GLY A 121 15.24 14.57 25.87
C GLY A 121 14.76 15.68 26.81
N ALA A 122 13.47 16.01 26.72
CA ALA A 122 12.82 16.85 27.72
C ALA A 122 11.64 16.14 28.36
N THR A 123 11.50 16.33 29.67
CA THR A 123 10.34 15.82 30.40
C THR A 123 9.12 16.69 30.12
N GLU A 124 7.93 16.13 30.33
CA GLU A 124 6.67 16.86 30.13
C GLU A 124 6.59 18.11 31.02
N GLU A 125 7.12 18.04 32.25
CA GLU A 125 7.18 19.18 33.18
C GLU A 125 8.10 20.28 32.67
N GLN A 126 9.22 19.93 32.01
CA GLN A 126 10.12 20.92 31.41
C GLN A 126 9.42 21.66 30.26
N LEU A 127 8.70 20.94 29.40
CA LEU A 127 7.95 21.54 28.29
C LEU A 127 6.80 22.44 28.77
N LYS A 128 6.14 22.07 29.88
CA LYS A 128 5.08 22.89 30.51
C LYS A 128 5.63 24.21 31.08
N ARG A 129 6.88 24.22 31.56
CA ARG A 129 7.53 25.42 32.14
C ARG A 129 8.13 26.36 31.08
N MET A 130 8.29 25.91 29.84
CA MET A 130 8.80 26.76 28.76
C MET A 130 7.84 27.92 28.46
N ARG A 131 8.41 29.11 28.22
CA ARG A 131 7.67 30.30 27.83
C ARG A 131 7.46 30.30 26.31
N TRP A 132 6.30 29.85 25.87
CA TRP A 132 5.89 29.85 24.46
C TRP A 132 5.43 31.24 24.00
N ASN A 133 5.65 31.59 22.73
CA ASN A 133 5.16 32.84 22.15
C ASN A 133 3.64 32.89 22.09
N LEU A 134 3.00 31.75 21.80
CA LEU A 134 1.54 31.64 21.78
C LEU A 134 1.07 30.84 23.01
N PRO A 135 0.24 31.42 23.90
CA PRO A 135 -0.36 30.70 25.03
C PRO A 135 -1.13 29.46 24.57
N GLN A 136 -1.73 29.52 23.38
CA GLN A 136 -2.48 28.41 22.78
C GLN A 136 -1.59 27.21 22.48
N LEU A 137 -0.28 27.39 22.35
CA LEU A 137 0.64 26.28 22.17
C LEU A 137 0.68 25.37 23.41
N GLN A 138 0.45 25.90 24.63
CA GLN A 138 0.33 25.08 25.84
C GLN A 138 -0.80 24.04 25.70
N LEU A 139 -1.93 24.45 25.10
CA LEU A 139 -3.06 23.56 24.83
C LEU A 139 -2.78 22.53 23.72
N TRP A 140 -1.74 22.75 22.92
CA TRP A 140 -1.41 21.93 21.76
C TRP A 140 -0.19 21.04 21.98
N GLN A 141 0.43 21.09 23.18
CA GLN A 141 1.62 20.34 23.53
C GLN A 141 1.43 18.84 23.26
N ASP A 142 0.42 18.18 23.84
CA ASP A 142 0.28 16.72 23.74
C ASP A 142 0.16 16.21 22.29
N GLY A 143 -0.63 16.90 21.46
CA GLY A 143 -0.82 16.54 20.05
C GLY A 143 0.37 16.91 19.15
N ALA A 144 1.05 18.02 19.45
CA ALA A 144 2.24 18.47 18.72
C ALA A 144 3.47 17.63 19.09
N VAL A 145 3.67 17.32 20.37
CA VAL A 145 4.77 16.51 20.90
C VAL A 145 4.81 15.16 20.20
N LYS A 146 3.68 14.43 20.15
CA LYS A 146 3.62 13.14 19.44
C LYS A 146 3.94 13.24 17.96
N SER A 147 3.58 14.34 17.32
CA SER A 147 3.83 14.55 15.88
C SER A 147 5.29 14.95 15.60
N LEU A 148 5.96 15.61 16.55
CA LEU A 148 7.31 16.13 16.41
C LEU A 148 8.39 15.19 16.96
N SER A 149 8.08 14.35 17.95
CA SER A 149 9.03 13.42 18.57
C SER A 149 9.59 12.37 17.61
N GLY A 150 8.85 12.05 16.53
CA GLY A 150 9.29 11.10 15.49
C GLY A 150 10.08 11.71 14.33
N ILE A 151 10.51 12.96 14.42
CA ILE A 151 11.25 13.64 13.35
C ILE A 151 12.76 13.59 13.65
N HIS A 152 13.51 12.87 12.81
CA HIS A 152 14.97 12.78 12.91
C HIS A 152 15.68 14.08 12.51
N LEU A 153 16.73 14.43 13.26
CA LEU A 153 17.58 15.62 13.05
C LEU A 153 18.43 15.53 11.77
N GLU A 154 18.66 14.32 11.26
CA GLU A 154 19.50 14.06 10.07
C GLU A 154 18.92 14.69 8.80
N ASP A 155 17.59 14.78 8.69
CA ASP A 155 16.90 15.39 7.54
C ASP A 155 16.19 16.68 7.93
N LYS A 156 16.95 17.78 7.89
CA LYS A 156 16.45 19.15 8.12
C LYS A 156 15.33 19.53 7.15
N GLY A 157 15.33 19.01 5.92
CA GLY A 157 14.28 19.29 4.92
C GLY A 157 12.94 18.71 5.34
N ARG A 158 12.96 17.47 5.83
CA ARG A 158 11.78 16.80 6.40
C ARG A 158 11.32 17.46 7.70
N ALA A 159 12.24 17.86 8.57
CA ALA A 159 11.90 18.61 9.78
C ALA A 159 11.19 19.94 9.44
N ARG A 160 11.78 20.77 8.56
CA ARG A 160 11.18 22.04 8.09
C ARG A 160 9.80 21.82 7.47
N THR A 161 9.67 20.80 6.62
CA THR A 161 8.40 20.48 5.96
C THR A 161 7.34 20.06 6.97
N THR A 162 7.71 19.27 7.97
CA THR A 162 6.78 18.77 8.99
C THR A 162 6.34 19.89 9.93
N ILE A 163 7.28 20.71 10.42
CA ILE A 163 6.99 21.90 11.23
C ILE A 163 6.07 22.84 10.46
N ARG A 164 6.38 23.15 9.18
CA ARG A 164 5.53 24.01 8.35
C ARG A 164 4.13 23.44 8.16
N ARG A 165 3.99 22.15 7.87
CA ARG A 165 2.68 21.50 7.71
C ARG A 165 1.88 21.53 9.01
N LEU A 166 2.54 21.29 10.14
CA LEU A 166 1.93 21.31 11.46
C LEU A 166 1.49 22.73 11.83
N ALA A 167 2.36 23.73 11.64
CA ALA A 167 2.05 25.14 11.82
C ALA A 167 0.83 25.53 10.97
N GLN A 168 0.81 25.21 9.67
CA GLN A 168 -0.34 25.48 8.80
C GLN A 168 -1.63 24.81 9.26
N ARG A 169 -1.55 23.62 9.88
CA ARG A 169 -2.72 22.93 10.44
C ARG A 169 -3.23 23.64 11.70
N LEU A 170 -2.33 23.95 12.62
CA LEU A 170 -2.65 24.60 13.90
C LEU A 170 -3.07 26.06 13.72
N LEU A 171 -2.52 26.77 12.74
CA LEU A 171 -2.93 28.12 12.35
C LEU A 171 -4.44 28.22 12.08
N ARG A 172 -5.03 27.17 11.51
CA ARG A 172 -6.47 27.11 11.19
C ARG A 172 -7.35 26.93 12.43
N GLN A 173 -6.75 26.51 13.54
CA GLN A 173 -7.42 26.25 14.82
C GLN A 173 -7.24 27.42 15.79
N LEU A 174 -6.48 28.46 15.40
CA LEU A 174 -6.35 29.67 16.20
C LEU A 174 -7.70 30.39 16.33
N PRO A 175 -7.97 31.04 17.48
CA PRO A 175 -9.12 31.92 17.65
C PRO A 175 -9.20 33.00 16.57
N ALA A 176 -10.43 33.40 16.23
CA ALA A 176 -10.67 34.50 15.31
C ALA A 176 -10.02 35.79 15.82
N GLY A 177 -9.43 36.58 14.92
CA GLY A 177 -8.77 37.86 15.25
C GLY A 177 -7.28 37.78 15.52
N MET A 178 -6.69 36.59 15.67
CA MET A 178 -5.24 36.45 15.81
C MET A 178 -4.49 36.62 14.49
N LEU A 179 -5.08 36.19 13.37
CA LEU A 179 -4.46 36.30 12.05
C LEU A 179 -4.87 37.60 11.36
N PRO A 180 -3.96 38.23 10.60
CA PRO A 180 -4.30 39.35 9.72
C PRO A 180 -5.49 39.01 8.81
N PRO A 181 -6.44 39.93 8.57
CA PRO A 181 -7.66 39.64 7.81
C PRO A 181 -7.41 39.07 6.41
N ALA A 182 -6.37 39.54 5.73
CA ALA A 182 -5.97 39.03 4.42
C ALA A 182 -5.59 37.54 4.46
N GLN A 183 -4.87 37.13 5.50
CA GLN A 183 -4.42 35.76 5.68
C GLN A 183 -5.57 34.85 6.16
N ALA A 184 -6.42 35.35 7.06
CA ALA A 184 -7.62 34.63 7.48
C ALA A 184 -8.54 34.33 6.27
N LYS A 185 -8.76 35.32 5.39
CA LYS A 185 -9.50 35.14 4.13
C LYS A 185 -8.83 34.11 3.20
N LYS A 186 -7.51 34.15 3.08
CA LYS A 186 -6.75 33.17 2.27
C LYS A 186 -6.93 31.75 2.78
N ILE A 187 -6.78 31.54 4.10
CA ILE A 187 -6.98 30.24 4.74
C ILE A 187 -8.42 29.74 4.53
N ALA A 188 -9.41 30.60 4.74
CA ALA A 188 -10.82 30.25 4.52
C ALA A 188 -11.11 29.86 3.05
N LYS A 189 -10.50 30.57 2.09
CA LYS A 189 -10.61 30.25 0.65
C LYS A 189 -9.98 28.89 0.34
N ASP A 190 -8.80 28.62 0.87
CA ASP A 190 -8.10 27.35 0.70
C ASP A 190 -8.90 26.18 1.31
N ASP A 191 -9.59 26.40 2.42
CA ASP A 191 -10.41 25.40 3.10
C ASP A 191 -11.68 25.08 2.33
N LYS A 192 -12.36 26.10 1.78
CA LYS A 192 -13.46 25.89 0.83
C LYS A 192 -13.00 25.11 -0.40
N ALA A 193 -11.86 25.46 -0.98
CA ALA A 193 -11.32 24.76 -2.15
C ALA A 193 -10.99 23.28 -1.85
N LYS A 194 -10.41 23.00 -0.68
CA LYS A 194 -10.14 21.63 -0.22
C LYS A 194 -11.43 20.83 0.03
N ALA A 195 -12.45 21.45 0.64
CA ALA A 195 -13.74 20.82 0.87
C ALA A 195 -14.40 20.42 -0.46
N VAL A 196 -14.42 21.33 -1.44
CA VAL A 196 -14.95 21.05 -2.79
C VAL A 196 -14.17 19.92 -3.47
N LYS A 197 -12.83 19.93 -3.40
CA LYS A 197 -12.01 18.85 -3.97
C LYS A 197 -12.30 17.50 -3.32
N LYS A 198 -12.42 17.45 -1.98
CA LYS A 198 -12.74 16.23 -1.23
C LYS A 198 -14.13 15.71 -1.56
N GLU A 199 -15.11 16.58 -1.71
CA GLU A 199 -16.46 16.20 -2.13
C GLU A 199 -16.48 15.64 -3.56
N ARG A 200 -15.75 16.26 -4.49
CA ARG A 200 -15.59 15.75 -5.86
C ARG A 200 -14.93 14.37 -5.87
N GLN A 201 -13.90 14.15 -5.05
CA GLN A 201 -13.27 12.84 -4.90
C GLN A 201 -14.24 11.79 -4.32
N ARG A 202 -15.06 12.15 -3.32
CA ARG A 202 -16.09 11.26 -2.77
C ARG A 202 -17.12 10.87 -3.82
N LYS A 203 -17.61 11.84 -4.61
CA LYS A 203 -18.55 11.59 -5.71
C LYS A 203 -17.93 10.67 -6.78
N ALA A 204 -16.66 10.87 -7.14
CA ALA A 204 -15.95 9.99 -8.07
C ALA A 204 -15.78 8.57 -7.51
N ALA A 205 -15.38 8.44 -6.25
CA ALA A 205 -15.23 7.13 -5.59
C ALA A 205 -16.57 6.38 -5.48
N ALA A 206 -17.68 7.08 -5.23
CA ALA A 206 -19.01 6.50 -5.22
C ALA A 206 -19.40 5.93 -6.60
N LYS A 207 -19.16 6.69 -7.68
CA LYS A 207 -19.40 6.22 -9.05
C LYS A 207 -18.56 4.99 -9.40
N MET A 208 -17.29 4.94 -9.00
CA MET A 208 -16.43 3.77 -9.20
C MET A 208 -16.98 2.55 -8.47
N ARG A 209 -17.41 2.69 -7.21
CA ARG A 209 -18.02 1.61 -6.43
C ARG A 209 -19.29 1.06 -7.09
N GLU A 210 -20.13 1.92 -7.66
CA GLU A 210 -21.31 1.47 -8.40
C GLU A 210 -20.96 0.72 -9.69
N ALA A 211 -19.97 1.22 -10.44
CA ALA A 211 -19.48 0.54 -11.63
C ALA A 211 -18.89 -0.85 -11.29
N ASP A 212 -18.13 -0.94 -10.20
CA ASP A 212 -17.55 -2.19 -9.72
C ASP A 212 -18.64 -3.17 -9.28
N LYS A 213 -19.67 -2.71 -8.54
CA LYS A 213 -20.83 -3.56 -8.18
C LYS A 213 -21.50 -4.19 -9.42
N LYS A 214 -21.70 -3.41 -10.49
CA LYS A 214 -22.28 -3.91 -11.74
C LYS A 214 -21.36 -4.93 -12.43
N ARG A 215 -20.04 -4.69 -12.42
CA ARG A 215 -19.05 -5.65 -12.95
C ARG A 215 -19.04 -6.95 -12.17
N PHE A 216 -19.01 -6.90 -10.84
CA PHE A 216 -19.07 -8.08 -9.99
C PHE A 216 -20.36 -8.87 -10.17
N ALA A 217 -21.51 -8.19 -10.29
CA ALA A 217 -22.78 -8.85 -10.59
C ALA A 217 -22.75 -9.60 -11.94
N LYS A 218 -22.15 -9.00 -12.98
CA LYS A 218 -21.98 -9.65 -14.29
C LYS A 218 -21.07 -10.88 -14.21
N VAL A 219 -19.95 -10.77 -13.49
CA VAL A 219 -19.03 -11.91 -13.28
C VAL A 219 -19.72 -13.02 -12.50
N ALA A 220 -20.43 -12.69 -11.42
CA ALA A 220 -21.18 -13.66 -10.63
C ALA A 220 -22.25 -14.38 -11.47
N PHE A 221 -22.97 -13.65 -12.32
CA PHE A 221 -23.92 -14.24 -13.26
C PHE A 221 -23.26 -15.23 -14.24
N LEU A 222 -22.12 -14.86 -14.82
CA LEU A 222 -21.37 -15.73 -15.74
C LEU A 222 -20.84 -16.98 -15.04
N VAL A 223 -20.31 -16.84 -13.82
CA VAL A 223 -19.85 -17.98 -13.01
C VAL A 223 -21.03 -18.91 -12.68
N HIS A 224 -22.18 -18.35 -12.31
CA HIS A 224 -23.39 -19.13 -12.06
C HIS A 224 -23.84 -19.89 -13.32
N GLN A 225 -23.87 -19.23 -14.48
CA GLN A 225 -24.24 -19.85 -15.75
C GLN A 225 -23.29 -20.99 -16.14
N ALA A 226 -21.98 -20.80 -15.97
CA ALA A 226 -20.97 -21.84 -16.18
C ALA A 226 -21.14 -23.03 -15.21
N SER A 227 -21.52 -22.77 -13.96
CA SER A 227 -21.79 -23.85 -13.00
C SER A 227 -23.02 -24.68 -13.38
N LEU A 228 -24.06 -24.05 -13.95
CA LEU A 228 -25.26 -24.74 -14.41
C LEU A 228 -24.98 -25.63 -15.63
N THR A 229 -24.15 -25.16 -16.57
CA THR A 229 -23.75 -25.98 -17.73
C THR A 229 -22.89 -27.16 -17.29
N ALA A 230 -21.93 -26.96 -16.37
CA ALA A 230 -21.13 -28.03 -15.79
C ALA A 230 -21.99 -29.08 -15.05
N ARG A 231 -23.02 -28.66 -14.33
CA ARG A 231 -23.97 -29.60 -13.69
C ARG A 231 -24.77 -30.41 -14.70
N LYS A 232 -25.16 -29.80 -15.84
CA LYS A 232 -25.88 -30.50 -16.91
C LYS A 232 -25.00 -31.56 -17.58
N THR A 233 -23.74 -31.25 -17.86
CA THR A 233 -22.80 -32.22 -18.46
C THR A 233 -22.51 -33.37 -17.50
N GLN A 234 -22.26 -33.08 -16.22
CA GLN A 234 -22.08 -34.13 -15.20
C GLN A 234 -23.30 -35.06 -15.09
N LYS A 235 -24.53 -34.52 -15.13
CA LYS A 235 -25.75 -35.34 -15.13
C LYS A 235 -25.86 -36.23 -16.37
N GLN A 236 -25.51 -35.72 -17.55
CA GLN A 236 -25.49 -36.51 -18.79
C GLN A 236 -24.42 -37.60 -18.77
N GLU A 237 -23.22 -37.31 -18.27
CA GLU A 237 -22.16 -38.32 -18.13
C GLU A 237 -22.53 -39.40 -17.11
N ALA A 238 -23.13 -39.03 -15.98
CA ALA A 238 -23.62 -39.99 -15.00
C ALA A 238 -24.71 -40.91 -15.59
N ALA A 239 -25.62 -40.36 -16.41
CA ALA A 239 -26.62 -41.15 -17.12
C ALA A 239 -25.99 -42.12 -18.15
N LYS A 240 -24.98 -41.68 -18.91
CA LYS A 240 -24.22 -42.54 -19.84
C LYS A 240 -23.51 -43.68 -19.12
N ARG A 241 -22.90 -43.41 -17.96
CA ARG A 241 -22.25 -44.45 -17.13
C ARG A 241 -23.24 -45.48 -16.63
N ARG A 242 -24.40 -45.05 -16.09
CA ARG A 242 -25.47 -45.98 -15.65
C ARG A 242 -25.98 -46.86 -16.79
N ALA A 243 -26.22 -46.28 -17.98
CA ALA A 243 -26.64 -47.05 -19.15
C ALA A 243 -25.58 -48.06 -19.61
N ALA A 244 -24.29 -47.73 -19.51
CA ALA A 244 -23.20 -48.66 -19.82
C ALA A 244 -23.12 -49.82 -18.80
N GLU A 245 -23.30 -49.54 -17.51
CA GLU A 245 -23.33 -50.55 -16.46
C GLU A 245 -24.50 -51.53 -16.61
N GLU A 246 -25.70 -51.04 -16.95
CA GLU A 246 -26.85 -51.92 -17.22
C GLU A 246 -26.62 -52.81 -18.44
N ARG A 247 -26.05 -52.27 -19.53
CA ARG A 247 -25.67 -53.06 -20.71
C ARG A 247 -24.63 -54.13 -20.36
N ALA A 248 -23.63 -53.81 -19.53
CA ALA A 248 -22.63 -54.77 -19.09
C ALA A 248 -23.25 -55.88 -18.22
N LYS A 249 -24.17 -55.54 -17.30
CA LYS A 249 -24.90 -56.53 -16.49
C LYS A 249 -25.76 -57.45 -17.37
N ALA A 250 -26.48 -56.88 -18.35
CA ALA A 250 -27.29 -57.66 -19.30
C ALA A 250 -26.42 -58.60 -20.15
N ALA A 251 -25.26 -58.14 -20.61
CA ALA A 251 -24.31 -58.96 -21.38
C ALA A 251 -23.77 -60.13 -20.53
N LYS A 252 -23.39 -59.88 -19.28
CA LYS A 252 -22.94 -60.92 -18.34
C LYS A 252 -24.04 -61.95 -18.07
N LYS A 253 -25.29 -61.51 -17.88
CA LYS A 253 -26.44 -62.41 -17.69
C LYS A 253 -26.65 -63.32 -18.91
N ARG A 254 -26.64 -62.75 -20.12
CA ARG A 254 -26.76 -63.53 -21.37
C ARG A 254 -25.60 -64.51 -21.57
N ALA A 255 -24.38 -64.16 -21.17
CA ALA A 255 -23.24 -65.07 -21.23
C ALA A 255 -23.40 -66.25 -20.25
N ALA A 256 -23.85 -65.99 -19.02
CA ALA A 256 -24.12 -67.03 -18.02
C ALA A 256 -25.26 -67.97 -18.46
N GLU A 257 -26.34 -67.43 -19.05
CA GLU A 257 -27.43 -68.24 -19.62
C GLU A 257 -26.93 -69.16 -20.75
N ARG A 258 -26.07 -68.66 -21.63
CA ARG A 258 -25.44 -69.47 -22.70
C ARG A 258 -24.55 -70.57 -22.12
N GLU A 259 -23.77 -70.28 -21.08
CA GLU A 259 -22.93 -71.28 -20.42
C GLU A 259 -23.77 -72.36 -19.73
N ALA A 260 -24.86 -71.98 -19.07
CA ALA A 260 -25.80 -72.92 -18.45
C ALA A 260 -26.43 -73.86 -19.48
N VAL A 261 -26.87 -73.33 -20.63
CA VAL A 261 -27.41 -74.15 -21.74
C VAL A 261 -26.35 -75.11 -22.29
N ALA A 262 -25.10 -74.65 -22.44
CA ALA A 262 -24.00 -75.50 -22.89
C ALA A 262 -23.70 -76.65 -21.91
N ARG A 263 -23.74 -76.39 -20.59
CA ARG A 263 -23.59 -77.43 -19.56
C ARG A 263 -24.73 -78.46 -19.62
N ILE A 264 -25.97 -78.01 -19.77
CA ILE A 264 -27.14 -78.91 -19.90
C ILE A 264 -27.00 -79.82 -21.14
N LYS A 265 -26.55 -79.27 -22.28
CA LYS A 265 -26.29 -80.06 -23.48
C LYS A 265 -25.20 -81.11 -23.26
N LYS A 266 -24.10 -80.77 -22.57
CA LYS A 266 -23.05 -81.73 -22.21
C LYS A 266 -23.58 -82.85 -21.32
N VAL A 267 -24.37 -82.54 -20.29
CA VAL A 267 -24.97 -83.55 -19.41
C VAL A 267 -25.89 -84.50 -20.19
N ARG A 268 -26.73 -83.98 -21.10
CA ARG A 268 -27.58 -84.82 -21.96
C ARG A 268 -26.76 -85.72 -22.88
N ALA A 269 -25.69 -85.21 -23.49
CA ALA A 269 -24.81 -85.99 -24.35
C ALA A 269 -24.12 -87.13 -23.58
N VAL A 270 -23.68 -86.88 -22.35
CA VAL A 270 -23.08 -87.92 -21.48
C VAL A 270 -24.12 -88.99 -21.11
N ALA A 271 -25.32 -88.60 -20.69
CA ALA A 271 -26.38 -89.55 -20.36
C ALA A 271 -26.83 -90.39 -21.57
N GLU A 272 -26.80 -89.82 -22.77
CA GLU A 272 -27.10 -90.55 -24.01
C GLU A 272 -25.99 -91.54 -24.38
N ALA A 273 -24.71 -91.17 -24.18
CA ALA A 273 -23.58 -92.07 -24.36
C ALA A 273 -23.60 -93.23 -23.35
N GLU A 274 -23.93 -92.98 -22.08
CA GLU A 274 -24.09 -94.03 -21.06
C GLU A 274 -25.21 -95.02 -21.42
N ARG A 275 -26.36 -94.53 -21.90
CA ARG A 275 -27.46 -95.38 -22.39
C ARG A 275 -27.06 -96.21 -23.61
N ALA A 276 -26.29 -95.65 -24.53
CA ALA A 276 -25.76 -96.39 -25.68
C ALA A 276 -24.78 -97.49 -25.24
N HIS A 277 -23.90 -97.19 -24.27
CA HIS A 277 -22.98 -98.16 -23.70
C HIS A 277 -23.70 -99.31 -22.97
N GLU A 278 -24.77 -99.02 -22.22
CA GLU A 278 -25.61 -100.06 -21.61
C GLU A 278 -26.27 -100.98 -22.65
N ARG A 279 -26.77 -100.43 -23.76
CA ARG A 279 -27.35 -101.24 -24.84
C ARG A 279 -26.31 -102.20 -25.43
N LEU A 280 -25.12 -101.70 -25.72
CA LEU A 280 -24.00 -102.53 -26.21
C LEU A 280 -23.61 -103.62 -25.21
N LYS A 281 -23.61 -103.31 -23.90
CA LYS A 281 -23.37 -104.29 -22.84
C LYS A 281 -24.44 -105.38 -22.81
N ARG A 282 -25.73 -105.00 -22.89
CA ARG A 282 -26.86 -105.95 -22.92
C ARG A 282 -26.82 -106.83 -24.17
N GLU A 283 -26.47 -106.29 -25.33
CA GLU A 283 -26.28 -107.07 -26.56
C GLU A 283 -25.12 -108.06 -26.45
N ARG A 284 -24.00 -107.64 -25.84
CA ARG A 284 -22.86 -108.52 -25.56
C ARG A 284 -23.25 -109.64 -24.61
N ASP A 285 -23.94 -109.34 -23.51
CA ASP A 285 -24.40 -110.33 -22.53
C ASP A 285 -25.40 -111.31 -23.16
N ALA A 286 -26.30 -110.83 -24.04
CA ALA A 286 -27.21 -111.68 -24.81
C ALA A 286 -26.45 -112.63 -25.76
N ARG A 287 -25.40 -112.15 -26.44
CA ARG A 287 -24.54 -112.98 -27.28
C ARG A 287 -23.76 -114.03 -26.48
N VAL A 288 -23.28 -113.68 -25.28
CA VAL A 288 -22.61 -114.63 -24.38
C VAL A 288 -23.58 -115.71 -23.90
N LYS A 289 -24.80 -115.34 -23.50
CA LYS A 289 -25.87 -116.30 -23.14
C LYS A 289 -26.24 -117.23 -24.30
N GLN A 290 -26.41 -116.70 -25.51
CA GLN A 290 -26.67 -117.51 -26.70
C GLN A 290 -25.54 -118.50 -27.00
N ARG A 291 -24.28 -118.10 -26.82
CA ARG A 291 -23.12 -119.00 -26.96
C ARG A 291 -23.07 -120.08 -25.87
N ALA A 292 -23.45 -119.74 -24.63
CA ALA A 292 -23.54 -120.71 -23.54
C ALA A 292 -24.63 -121.76 -23.79
N THR A 293 -25.82 -121.35 -24.27
CA THR A 293 -26.89 -122.28 -24.65
C THR A 293 -26.55 -123.15 -25.87
N LYS A 294 -25.66 -122.67 -26.75
CA LYS A 294 -25.19 -123.45 -27.91
C LYS A 294 -24.15 -124.51 -27.53
N ARG A 295 -23.35 -124.26 -26.48
CA ARG A 295 -22.39 -125.23 -25.92
C ARG A 295 -23.05 -126.28 -25.01
N ALA A 296 -24.19 -125.98 -24.40
CA ALA A 296 -24.94 -126.97 -23.60
C ALA A 296 -25.77 -127.97 -24.45
N ARG A 297 -25.79 -127.80 -25.78
CA ARG A 297 -26.52 -128.64 -26.75
C ARG A 297 -25.62 -129.56 -27.58
N THR A 298 -24.32 -129.56 -27.30
CA THR A 298 -23.28 -130.42 -27.87
C THR A 298 -22.61 -131.19 -26.75
#